data_AF-A0A917LRH7-F1
#
_entry.id   AF-A0A917LRH7-F1
#
_cell.length_a   1.000
_cell.length_b   1.000
_cell.length_c   1.000
_cell.angle_alpha   90.00
_cell.angle_beta   90.00
_cell.angle_gamma   90.00
#
_symmetry.space_group_name_H-M   'P 1'
#
loop_
_entity.id
_entity.type
_entity.pdbx_description
1 polymer ?
#
loop_
_entity_poly.entity_id
_entity_poly.type
_entity_poly.pdbx_seq_one_letter_code
_entity_poly.pdbx_strand_id
1 'polypeptide(L)'
;MLKFITWPFGAICIMSLIAILFQKARWRKYLHPFSYVGRMAFTNYIMQTVLCTFIFYSYGLGMFGKVSDVAGLGITIVIFALQMLFSKLWLSRFKTGPLEWAWRKFTYWGR
;
A
#
# COMPACT_ATOMS: atom_id res chain seq x y z
N MET A 1 -22.63 10.02 -19.04
CA MET A 1 -21.68 9.78 -20.15
C MET A 1 -20.34 10.52 -19.99
N LEU A 2 -20.31 11.84 -19.74
CA LEU A 2 -19.04 12.60 -19.59
C LEU A 2 -18.06 12.02 -18.55
N LYS A 3 -18.58 11.49 -17.42
CA LYS A 3 -17.75 10.89 -16.36
C LYS A 3 -16.99 9.63 -16.80
N PHE A 4 -17.41 8.92 -17.85
CA PHE A 4 -16.65 7.73 -18.30
C PHE A 4 -15.40 8.10 -19.11
N ILE A 5 -15.40 9.27 -19.77
CA ILE A 5 -14.30 9.70 -20.63
C ILE A 5 -13.25 10.51 -19.85
N THR A 6 -13.66 11.27 -18.84
CA THR A 6 -12.76 12.17 -18.09
C THR A 6 -11.86 11.44 -17.09
N TRP A 7 -12.34 10.35 -16.50
CA TRP A 7 -11.59 9.53 -15.53
C TRP A 7 -10.33 8.87 -16.08
N PRO A 8 -10.35 8.18 -17.24
CA PRO A 8 -9.13 7.59 -17.81
C PRO A 8 -8.13 8.68 -18.22
N PHE A 9 -8.60 9.83 -18.72
CA PHE A 9 -7.72 10.94 -19.08
C PHE A 9 -7.00 11.52 -17.86
N GLY A 10 -7.74 11.72 -16.76
CA GLY A 10 -7.16 12.15 -15.48
C GLY A 10 -6.11 11.17 -14.95
N ALA A 11 -6.38 9.85 -15.04
CA ALA A 11 -5.44 8.82 -14.62
C ALA A 11 -4.13 8.85 -15.44
N ILE A 12 -4.22 9.01 -16.76
CA ILE A 12 -3.05 9.09 -17.64
C ILE A 12 -2.21 10.34 -17.33
N CYS A 13 -2.86 11.49 -17.10
CA CYS A 13 -2.17 12.73 -16.72
C CYS A 13 -1.42 12.56 -15.39
N ILE A 14 -2.05 11.96 -14.38
CA ILE A 14 -1.41 11.70 -13.07
C ILE A 14 -0.24 10.72 -13.22
N MET A 15 -0.42 9.62 -13.95
CA MET A 15 0.66 8.65 -14.20
C MET A 15 1.86 9.29 -14.92
N SER A 16 1.60 10.11 -15.93
CA SER A 16 2.64 10.83 -16.69
C SER A 16 3.37 11.84 -15.82
N LEU A 17 2.64 12.58 -14.98
CA LEU A 17 3.23 13.53 -14.03
C LEU A 17 4.14 12.84 -13.02
N ILE A 18 3.69 11.71 -12.44
CA ILE A 18 4.48 10.90 -11.50
C ILE A 18 5.73 10.36 -12.20
N ALA A 19 5.61 9.87 -13.44
CA ALA A 19 6.75 9.39 -14.22
C ALA A 19 7.80 10.49 -14.48
N ILE A 20 7.38 11.71 -14.81
CA ILE A 20 8.28 12.86 -14.99
C ILE A 20 8.92 13.26 -13.65
N LEU A 21 8.17 13.23 -12.55
CA LEU A 21 8.68 13.52 -11.21
C LEU A 21 9.80 12.54 -10.80
N PHE A 22 9.63 11.26 -11.14
CA PHE A 22 10.61 10.20 -10.87
C PHE A 22 11.91 10.36 -11.68
N GLN A 23 11.88 11.02 -12.85
CA GLN A 23 13.07 11.27 -13.66
C GLN A 23 13.98 12.36 -13.08
N LYS A 24 13.47 13.25 -12.23
CA LYS A 24 14.28 14.29 -11.59
C LYS A 24 15.10 13.69 -10.43
N ALA A 25 16.43 13.74 -10.54
CA ALA A 25 17.38 13.18 -9.57
C ALA A 25 17.14 13.64 -8.11
N ARG A 26 16.65 14.87 -7.91
CA ARG A 26 16.32 15.44 -6.59
C ARG A 26 15.16 14.71 -5.89
N TRP A 27 14.17 14.22 -6.64
CA TRP A 27 12.98 13.55 -6.10
C TRP A 27 13.17 12.05 -5.90
N ARG A 28 14.13 11.45 -6.63
CA ARG A 28 14.47 10.03 -6.50
C ARG A 28 14.87 9.62 -5.07
N LYS A 29 15.55 10.50 -4.31
CA LYS A 29 15.96 10.22 -2.93
C LYS A 29 14.78 10.15 -1.95
N TYR A 30 13.78 11.01 -2.12
CA TYR A 30 12.58 11.06 -1.27
C TYR A 30 11.53 10.00 -1.64
N LEU A 31 11.45 9.63 -2.92
CA LEU A 31 10.51 8.62 -3.43
C LEU A 31 11.04 7.19 -3.29
N HIS A 32 12.33 7.01 -3.03
CA HIS A 32 12.94 5.69 -2.81
C HIS A 32 12.25 4.84 -1.72
N PRO A 33 11.94 5.38 -0.51
CA PRO A 33 11.23 4.61 0.51
C PRO A 33 9.83 4.15 0.07
N PHE A 34 9.12 4.95 -0.72
CA PHE A 34 7.82 4.56 -1.29
C PHE A 34 7.93 3.41 -2.29
N SER A 35 9.09 3.24 -2.94
CA SER A 35 9.32 2.11 -3.84
C SER A 35 9.27 0.77 -3.10
N TYR A 36 9.68 0.70 -1.83
CA TYR A 36 9.59 -0.53 -1.04
C TYR A 36 8.13 -0.93 -0.76
N VAL A 37 7.29 0.05 -0.40
CA VAL A 37 5.87 -0.18 -0.16
C VAL A 37 5.17 -0.60 -1.44
N GLY A 38 5.46 0.08 -2.56
CA GLY A 38 4.89 -0.22 -3.87
C GLY A 38 5.29 -1.59 -4.42
N ARG A 39 6.53 -2.03 -4.17
CA ARG A 39 6.98 -3.39 -4.53
C ARG A 39 6.21 -4.48 -3.80
N MET A 40 5.67 -4.19 -2.62
CA MET A 40 4.86 -5.11 -1.82
C MET A 40 3.42 -4.61 -1.67
N ALA A 41 2.88 -3.97 -2.71
CA ALA A 41 1.56 -3.36 -2.65
C ALA A 41 0.47 -4.35 -2.25
N PHE A 42 0.51 -5.57 -2.78
CA PHE A 42 -0.49 -6.61 -2.45
C PHE A 42 -0.34 -7.08 -1.01
N THR A 43 0.89 -7.36 -0.56
CA THR A 43 1.13 -7.73 0.83
C THR A 43 0.69 -6.64 1.81
N ASN A 44 1.08 -5.39 1.55
CA ASN A 44 0.76 -4.25 2.40
C ASN A 44 -0.74 -3.97 2.43
N TYR A 45 -1.44 -4.11 1.30
CA TYR A 45 -2.88 -3.97 1.25
C TYR A 45 -3.58 -4.99 2.17
N ILE A 46 -3.25 -6.28 2.03
CA ILE A 46 -3.86 -7.33 2.87
C ILE A 46 -3.50 -7.15 4.33
N MET A 47 -2.23 -6.85 4.64
CA MET A 47 -1.79 -6.60 6.01
C MET A 47 -2.52 -5.40 6.61
N GLN A 48 -2.75 -4.32 5.85
CA GLN A 48 -3.46 -3.14 6.31
C GLN A 48 -4.92 -3.49 6.61
N THR A 49 -5.57 -4.20 5.69
CA THR A 49 -6.94 -4.67 5.88
C THR A 49 -7.06 -5.52 7.13
N VAL A 50 -6.22 -6.55 7.29
CA VAL A 50 -6.24 -7.44 8.46
C VAL A 50 -6.03 -6.66 9.76
N LEU A 51 -5.07 -5.73 9.80
CA LEU A 51 -4.80 -4.93 11.00
C LEU A 51 -5.97 -3.98 11.31
N CYS A 52 -6.50 -3.28 10.32
CA CYS A 52 -7.65 -2.40 10.51
C CYS A 52 -8.88 -3.19 10.95
N THR A 53 -9.18 -4.33 10.32
CA THR A 53 -10.33 -5.14 10.71
C THR A 53 -10.12 -5.76 12.09
N PHE A 54 -8.91 -6.18 12.44
CA PHE A 54 -8.62 -6.65 13.80
C PHE A 54 -8.81 -5.56 14.87
N ILE A 55 -8.44 -4.31 14.58
CA ILE A 55 -8.57 -3.21 15.55
C ILE A 55 -10.01 -2.72 15.66
N PHE A 56 -10.68 -2.51 14.53
CA PHE A 56 -12.00 -1.88 14.53
C PHE A 56 -13.13 -2.89 14.69
N TYR A 57 -13.08 -4.04 14.02
CA TYR A 57 -14.21 -4.97 14.01
C TYR A 57 -14.42 -5.65 15.37
N SER A 58 -15.66 -6.08 15.61
CA SER A 58 -16.14 -6.64 16.90
C SER A 58 -15.43 -7.93 17.33
N TYR A 59 -14.78 -8.66 16.42
CA TYR A 59 -14.04 -9.88 16.74
C TYR A 59 -12.63 -9.63 17.29
N GLY A 60 -12.12 -8.39 17.24
CA GLY A 60 -10.80 -8.03 17.79
C GLY A 60 -10.92 -7.08 18.97
N LEU A 61 -10.56 -5.81 18.78
CA LEU A 61 -10.65 -4.79 19.85
C LEU A 61 -12.01 -4.09 19.93
N GLY A 62 -12.90 -4.27 18.94
CA GLY A 62 -14.27 -3.74 18.95
C GLY A 62 -14.34 -2.21 19.13
N MET A 63 -13.33 -1.49 18.62
CA MET A 63 -13.23 -0.03 18.73
C MET A 63 -14.11 0.71 17.72
N PHE A 64 -14.85 -0.01 16.86
CA PHE A 64 -15.81 0.59 15.94
C PHE A 64 -16.84 1.44 16.68
N GLY A 65 -16.89 2.73 16.36
CA GLY A 65 -17.79 3.70 16.99
C GLY A 65 -17.40 4.16 18.40
N LYS A 66 -16.29 3.67 18.97
CA LYS A 66 -15.78 4.08 20.30
C LYS A 66 -14.59 5.04 20.23
N VAL A 67 -13.95 5.12 19.06
CA VAL A 67 -12.76 5.94 18.83
C VAL A 67 -13.14 7.09 17.90
N SER A 68 -12.76 8.32 18.27
CA SER A 68 -12.94 9.51 17.42
C SER A 68 -12.17 9.35 16.11
N ASP A 69 -12.69 9.92 15.01
CA ASP A 69 -12.06 9.87 13.67
C ASP A 69 -10.59 10.29 13.69
N VAL A 70 -10.22 11.28 14.51
CA VAL A 70 -8.85 11.76 14.67
C VAL A 70 -7.94 10.69 15.28
N ALA A 71 -8.42 9.97 16.29
CA ALA A 71 -7.67 8.87 16.90
C ALA A 71 -7.57 7.67 15.95
N GLY A 72 -8.61 7.39 15.15
CA GLY A 72 -8.57 6.38 14.09
C GLY A 72 -7.54 6.70 13.00
N LEU A 73 -7.42 7.97 12.59
CA LEU A 73 -6.38 8.44 11.69
C LEU A 73 -4.98 8.25 12.29
N GLY A 74 -4.81 8.59 13.57
CA GLY A 74 -3.54 8.38 14.28
C GLY A 74 -3.10 6.91 14.27
N ILE A 75 -4.02 6.00 14.60
CA ILE A 75 -3.78 4.55 14.55
C ILE A 75 -3.39 4.11 13.13
N THR A 76 -4.10 4.58 12.11
CA THR A 76 -3.84 4.24 10.70
C THR A 76 -2.45 4.69 10.26
N ILE A 77 -2.03 5.90 10.64
CA ILE A 77 -0.68 6.42 10.35
C ILE A 77 0.40 5.58 11.02
N VAL A 78 0.18 5.18 12.28
CA VAL A 78 1.13 4.31 13.01
C VAL A 78 1.26 2.96 12.33
N ILE A 79 0.13 2.33 11.97
CA ILE A 79 0.14 1.05 11.25
C ILE A 79 0.89 1.20 9.93
N PHE A 80 0.59 2.25 9.16
CA PHE A 80 1.26 2.49 7.88
C PHE A 80 2.78 2.69 8.04
N ALA A 81 3.22 3.43 9.07
CA ALA A 81 4.64 3.60 9.36
C ALA A 81 5.32 2.26 9.70
N LEU A 82 4.66 1.40 10.49
CA LEU A 82 5.12 0.05 10.78
C LEU A 82 5.18 -0.82 9.53
N GLN A 83 4.20 -0.72 8.63
CA GLN A 83 4.20 -1.41 7.34
C GLN A 83 5.34 -0.94 6.42
N MET A 84 5.66 0.36 6.43
CA MET A 84 6.80 0.90 5.68
C MET A 84 8.12 0.31 6.19
N LEU A 85 8.29 0.25 7.52
CA LEU A 85 9.46 -0.35 8.16
C LEU A 85 9.55 -1.84 7.86
N PHE A 86 8.45 -2.58 8.05
CA PHE A 86 8.35 -3.99 7.70
C PHE A 86 8.70 -4.22 6.23
N SER A 87 8.18 -3.38 5.34
CA SER A 87 8.44 -3.48 3.91
C SER A 87 9.91 -3.28 3.57
N LYS A 88 10.56 -2.31 4.20
CA LYS A 88 11.99 -2.05 4.03
C LYS A 88 12.84 -3.22 4.53
N LEU A 89 12.53 -3.73 5.73
CA LEU A 89 13.25 -4.85 6.35
C LEU A 89 13.08 -6.13 5.53
N TRP A 90 11.87 -6.41 5.07
CA TRP A 90 11.58 -7.58 4.25
C TRP A 90 12.29 -7.52 2.91
N LEU A 91 12.23 -6.39 2.19
CA LEU A 91 12.91 -6.24 0.90
C LEU A 91 14.44 -6.23 1.00
N SER A 92 14.99 -5.97 2.20
CA SER A 92 16.42 -6.16 2.45
C SER A 92 16.83 -7.64 2.48
N ARG A 93 15.90 -8.56 2.75
CA ARG A 93 16.15 -10.01 2.85
C ARG A 93 15.60 -10.77 1.64
N PHE A 94 14.43 -10.38 1.14
CA PHE A 94 13.67 -11.07 0.08
C PHE A 94 13.38 -10.13 -1.08
N LYS A 95 13.47 -10.60 -2.33
CA LYS A 95 13.26 -9.74 -3.52
C LYS A 95 11.79 -9.45 -3.83
N THR A 96 10.85 -10.10 -3.15
CA THR A 96 9.41 -10.07 -3.45
C THR A 96 8.61 -10.20 -2.15
N GLY A 97 7.42 -9.60 -2.09
CA GLY A 97 6.53 -9.75 -0.94
C GLY A 97 6.05 -11.19 -0.78
N PRO A 98 5.74 -11.62 0.45
CA PRO A 98 5.32 -12.99 0.74
C PRO A 98 4.04 -13.35 -0.02
N LEU A 99 3.06 -12.44 -0.07
CA LEU A 99 1.80 -12.67 -0.77
C LEU A 99 1.95 -12.56 -2.29
N GLU A 100 2.82 -11.69 -2.79
CA GLU A 100 3.12 -11.66 -4.24
C GLU A 100 3.83 -12.94 -4.69
N TRP A 101 4.72 -13.49 -3.85
CA TRP A 101 5.38 -14.76 -4.12
C TRP A 101 4.35 -15.91 -4.12
N ALA A 102 3.47 -15.97 -3.12
CA ALA A 102 2.39 -16.95 -3.07
C ALA A 102 1.45 -16.84 -4.27
N TRP A 103 1.07 -15.61 -4.65
CA TRP A 103 0.25 -15.34 -5.82
C TRP A 103 0.91 -15.82 -7.11
N ARG A 104 2.19 -15.48 -7.31
CA ARG A 104 2.96 -15.98 -8.47
C ARG A 104 2.99 -17.50 -8.50
N LYS A 105 3.27 -18.13 -7.35
CA LYS A 105 3.25 -19.60 -7.25
C LYS A 105 1.89 -20.16 -7.64
N PHE A 106 0.80 -19.56 -7.21
CA PHE A 106 -0.56 -19.99 -7.56
C PHE A 106 -0.87 -19.81 -9.05
N THR A 107 -0.55 -18.64 -9.64
CA THR A 107 -0.80 -18.38 -11.07
C THR A 107 0.01 -19.29 -12.00
N TYR A 108 1.25 -19.62 -11.62
CA TYR A 108 2.12 -20.48 -12.43
C TYR A 108 2.01 -21.98 -12.08
N TRP A 109 1.22 -22.37 -11.08
CA TRP A 109 1.06 -23.77 -10.69
C TRP A 109 0.39 -24.63 -11.78
N GLY A 110 -0.33 -24.00 -12.72
CA GLY A 110 -1.09 -24.67 -13.78
C GLY A 110 -0.47 -24.57 -15.18
N ARG A 111 0.82 -24.22 -15.32
CA ARG A 111 1.54 -24.26 -16.60
C ARG A 111 2.77 -25.16 -16.52
#